data_AF-A0AAJ1T2H3-F1
#
_entry.id   AF-A0AAJ1T2H3-F1
#
_cell.length_a   1.000
_cell.length_b   1.000
_cell.length_c   1.000
_cell.angle_alpha   90.00
_cell.angle_beta   90.00
_cell.angle_gamma   90.00
#
_symmetry.space_group_name_H-M   'P 1'
#
loop_
_entity.id
_entity.type
_entity.pdbx_description
1 polymer ?
#
loop_
_entity_poly.entity_id
_entity_poly.type
_entity_poly.pdbx_seq_one_letter_code
_entity_poly.pdbx_strand_id
1 'polypeptide(L)'
;MEFHSTKANEPLLQAVEIIRGINESGKRKVPDDSPVDFISKRWKKHLYEDDGTTINCHYYEMAVLTELREHVRAGDVSIVGSRQYRDFEEYLFSEDTWNQTKENTRLSVSLSFEDYMTERTSSLNKRLKWLATNSNKLDGVSLEKRKAVNCTIRKRCSRRSKKI
;
A
#
# COMPACT_ATOMS: atom_id res chain seq x y z
N MET A 1 -10.39 16.43 10.46
CA MET A 1 -9.64 15.82 9.34
C MET A 1 -10.68 15.28 8.39
N GLU A 2 -10.49 15.50 7.09
CA GLU A 2 -11.43 15.03 6.07
C GLU A 2 -10.87 13.81 5.35
N PHE A 3 -11.70 12.78 5.22
CA PHE A 3 -11.38 11.51 4.58
C PHE A 3 -12.20 11.37 3.30
N HIS A 4 -11.55 10.98 2.21
CA HIS A 4 -12.18 10.70 0.93
C HIS A 4 -11.94 9.24 0.54
N SER A 5 -12.88 8.66 -0.19
CA SER A 5 -12.79 7.29 -0.67
C SER A 5 -13.80 7.04 -1.80
N THR A 6 -13.64 5.92 -2.49
CA THR A 6 -14.65 5.34 -3.35
C THR A 6 -15.90 4.90 -2.57
N LYS A 7 -17.03 4.73 -3.28
CA LYS A 7 -18.33 4.28 -2.73
C LYS A 7 -18.25 2.97 -1.93
N ALA A 8 -17.27 2.11 -2.22
CA ALA A 8 -17.11 0.84 -1.51
C ALA A 8 -16.82 1.03 -0.01
N ASN A 9 -16.16 2.12 0.38
CA ASN A 9 -15.84 2.39 1.79
C ASN A 9 -16.73 3.47 2.42
N GLU A 10 -17.85 3.80 1.79
CA GLU A 10 -18.85 4.71 2.36
C GLU A 10 -19.31 4.27 3.77
N PRO A 11 -19.54 2.97 4.06
CA PRO A 11 -19.89 2.52 5.41
C PRO A 11 -18.81 2.83 6.46
N LEU A 12 -17.53 2.76 6.08
CA LEU A 12 -16.42 3.09 6.96
C LEU A 12 -16.36 4.59 7.24
N LEU A 13 -16.56 5.43 6.23
CA LEU A 13 -16.59 6.88 6.39
C LEU A 13 -17.79 7.31 7.25
N GLN A 14 -18.96 6.71 7.04
CA GLN A 14 -20.13 6.93 7.88
C GLN A 14 -19.87 6.55 9.35
N ALA A 15 -19.18 5.42 9.60
CA ALA A 15 -18.81 5.03 10.95
C ALA A 15 -17.89 6.05 11.65
N VAL A 16 -16.93 6.62 10.91
CA VAL A 16 -16.04 7.68 11.41
C VAL A 16 -16.85 8.93 11.79
N GLU A 17 -17.82 9.32 10.96
CA GLU A 17 -18.70 10.45 11.25
C GLU A 17 -19.60 10.21 12.48
N ILE A 18 -20.11 8.98 12.64
CA ILE A 18 -20.86 8.58 13.84
C ILE A 18 -19.98 8.73 15.09
N ILE A 19 -18.75 8.19 15.07
CA ILE A 19 -17.80 8.32 16.19
C ILE A 19 -17.51 9.79 16.48
N ARG A 20 -17.31 10.62 15.45
CA ARG A 20 -17.08 12.06 15.63
C ARG A 20 -18.26 12.71 16.35
N GLY A 21 -19.49 12.43 15.93
CA GLY A 21 -20.69 12.96 16.58
C GLY A 21 -20.89 12.45 18.01
N ILE A 22 -20.54 11.20 18.30
CA ILE A 22 -20.56 10.64 19.66
C ILE A 22 -19.56 11.37 20.55
N ASN A 23 -18.33 11.59 20.06
CA ASN A 23 -17.27 12.28 20.79
C ASN A 23 -17.61 13.76 21.05
N GLU A 24 -18.20 14.46 20.08
CA GLU A 24 -18.64 15.85 20.23
C GLU A 24 -19.80 15.99 21.22
N SER A 25 -20.74 15.03 21.22
CA SER A 25 -21.91 15.05 22.10
C SER A 25 -21.68 14.43 23.49
N GLY A 26 -20.52 13.80 23.71
CA GLY A 26 -20.21 13.07 24.95
C GLY A 26 -21.10 11.87 25.22
N LYS A 27 -21.85 11.39 24.21
CA LYS A 27 -22.72 10.22 24.33
C LYS A 27 -21.86 8.95 24.44
N ARG A 28 -22.42 7.90 25.02
CA ARG A 28 -21.75 6.59 25.15
C ARG A 28 -22.44 5.46 24.40
N LYS A 29 -23.53 5.76 23.70
CA LYS A 29 -24.28 4.77 22.93
C LYS A 29 -24.04 4.99 21.45
N VAL A 30 -23.61 3.92 20.79
CA VAL A 30 -23.57 3.82 19.33
C VAL A 30 -25.01 3.55 18.85
N PRO A 31 -25.51 4.25 17.82
CA PRO A 31 -26.82 3.95 17.23
C PRO A 31 -26.88 2.51 16.71
N ASP A 32 -28.03 1.84 16.86
CA ASP A 32 -28.18 0.45 16.41
C ASP A 32 -28.10 0.30 14.87
N ASP A 33 -28.35 1.39 14.13
CA ASP A 33 -28.22 1.48 12.66
C ASP A 33 -26.77 1.78 12.21
N SER A 34 -25.78 1.62 13.09
CA SER A 34 -24.38 1.90 12.75
C SER A 34 -23.81 0.82 11.84
N PRO A 35 -23.07 1.19 10.78
CA PRO A 35 -22.52 0.22 9.85
C PRO A 35 -21.43 -0.63 10.50
N VAL A 36 -21.52 -1.95 10.26
CA VAL A 36 -20.59 -2.96 10.82
C VAL A 36 -20.02 -3.90 9.75
N ASP A 37 -20.44 -3.74 8.50
CA ASP A 37 -20.13 -4.70 7.43
C ASP A 37 -18.65 -4.78 7.10
N PHE A 38 -17.98 -3.62 7.07
CA PHE A 38 -16.54 -3.48 6.81
C PHE A 38 -15.66 -4.00 7.95
N ILE A 39 -16.23 -4.26 9.14
CA ILE A 39 -15.44 -4.69 10.31
C ILE A 39 -14.98 -6.14 10.12
N SER A 40 -13.68 -6.36 10.32
CA SER A 40 -13.11 -7.71 10.23
C SER A 40 -13.71 -8.69 11.25
N LYS A 41 -13.74 -9.97 10.89
CA LYS A 41 -14.28 -11.06 11.73
C LYS A 41 -13.65 -11.14 13.13
N ARG A 42 -12.42 -10.64 13.28
CA ARG A 42 -11.72 -10.60 14.57
C ARG A 42 -12.42 -9.66 15.54
N TRP A 43 -12.79 -8.46 15.09
CA TRP A 43 -13.45 -7.45 15.91
C TRP A 43 -14.94 -7.74 16.10
N LYS A 44 -15.62 -8.32 15.10
CA LYS A 44 -17.05 -8.67 15.20
C LYS A 44 -17.41 -9.53 16.42
N LYS A 45 -16.45 -10.33 16.95
CA LYS A 45 -16.65 -11.16 18.16
C LYS A 45 -16.80 -10.36 19.45
N HIS A 46 -16.31 -9.12 19.47
CA HIS A 46 -16.30 -8.24 20.64
C HIS A 46 -17.21 -7.02 20.46
N LEU A 47 -17.92 -6.95 19.33
CA LEU A 47 -18.64 -5.76 18.95
C LEU A 47 -19.94 -5.59 19.74
N TYR A 48 -20.61 -6.71 20.02
CA TYR A 48 -21.87 -6.73 20.73
C TYR A 48 -21.62 -7.03 22.23
N GLU A 49 -22.41 -6.38 23.09
CA GLU A 49 -22.49 -6.74 24.51
C GLU A 49 -23.11 -8.13 24.70
N ASP A 50 -23.14 -8.62 25.94
CA ASP A 50 -23.70 -9.93 26.30
C ASP A 50 -25.17 -10.11 25.86
N ASP A 51 -25.92 -9.01 25.71
CA ASP A 51 -27.30 -8.98 25.23
C ASP A 51 -27.42 -9.25 23.70
N GLY A 52 -26.28 -9.31 22.99
CA GLY A 52 -26.19 -9.61 21.55
C GLY A 52 -26.79 -8.56 20.61
N THR A 53 -27.39 -7.50 21.15
CA THR A 53 -28.17 -6.50 20.40
C THR A 53 -27.50 -5.12 20.45
N THR A 54 -26.91 -4.76 21.58
CA THR A 54 -26.28 -3.46 21.81
C THR A 54 -24.81 -3.49 21.37
N ILE A 55 -24.41 -2.47 20.62
CA ILE A 55 -23.01 -2.29 20.20
C ILE A 55 -22.20 -1.67 21.34
N ASN A 56 -21.11 -2.31 21.74
CA ASN A 56 -20.15 -1.74 22.68
C ASN A 56 -19.39 -0.59 22.02
N CYS A 57 -19.53 0.62 22.58
CA CYS A 57 -18.94 1.83 22.01
C CYS A 57 -17.40 1.77 21.91
N HIS A 58 -16.72 1.22 22.92
CA HIS A 58 -15.26 1.17 22.95
C HIS A 58 -14.71 0.18 21.91
N TYR A 59 -15.34 -0.99 21.78
CA TYR A 59 -14.93 -1.96 20.77
C TYR A 59 -15.27 -1.49 19.35
N TYR A 60 -16.42 -0.83 19.16
CA TYR A 60 -16.77 -0.22 17.90
C TYR A 60 -15.74 0.83 17.48
N GLU A 61 -15.40 1.77 18.37
CA GLU A 61 -14.41 2.81 18.10
C GLU A 61 -13.03 2.22 17.75
N MET A 62 -12.54 1.28 18.56
CA MET A 62 -11.27 0.59 18.28
C MET A 62 -11.29 -0.14 16.94
N ALA A 63 -12.38 -0.82 16.61
CA ALA A 63 -12.53 -1.53 15.35
C ALA A 63 -12.51 -0.55 14.16
N VAL A 64 -13.31 0.50 14.20
CA VAL A 64 -13.39 1.51 13.13
C VAL A 64 -12.04 2.19 12.90
N LEU A 65 -11.35 2.61 13.97
CA LEU A 65 -10.04 3.25 13.86
C LEU A 65 -8.97 2.28 13.31
N THR A 66 -9.07 1.00 13.66
CA THR A 66 -8.15 -0.04 13.14
C THR A 66 -8.38 -0.27 11.65
N GLU A 67 -9.64 -0.42 11.21
CA GLU A 67 -9.97 -0.59 9.79
C GLU A 67 -9.62 0.67 9.00
N LEU A 68 -9.92 1.88 9.52
CA LEU A 68 -9.53 3.15 8.89
C LEU A 68 -8.03 3.24 8.66
N ARG A 69 -7.22 2.87 9.66
CA ARG A 69 -5.77 2.83 9.53
C ARG A 69 -5.33 1.88 8.42
N GLU A 70 -5.97 0.72 8.29
CA GLU A 70 -5.60 -0.27 7.27
C GLU A 70 -5.99 0.21 5.88
N HIS A 71 -7.17 0.80 5.70
CA HIS A 71 -7.59 1.36 4.41
C HIS A 71 -6.73 2.56 3.98
N VAL A 72 -6.35 3.43 4.91
CA VAL A 72 -5.38 4.52 4.63
C VAL A 72 -4.02 3.96 4.22
N ARG A 73 -3.59 2.86 4.84
CA ARG A 73 -2.33 2.20 4.50
C ARG A 73 -2.39 1.48 3.15
N ALA A 74 -3.54 0.90 2.81
CA ALA A 74 -3.81 0.26 1.52
C ALA A 74 -3.92 1.29 0.37
N GLY A 75 -4.26 2.54 0.70
CA GLY A 75 -4.53 3.60 -0.27
C GLY A 75 -5.99 3.65 -0.74
N ASP A 76 -6.88 2.91 -0.07
CA ASP A 76 -8.32 2.91 -0.35
C ASP A 76 -9.02 4.16 0.19
N VAL A 77 -8.45 4.78 1.22
CA VAL A 77 -8.92 6.03 1.85
C VAL A 77 -7.80 7.06 1.77
N SER A 78 -8.11 8.24 1.25
CA SER A 78 -7.23 9.39 1.17
C SER A 78 -7.58 10.44 2.24
N ILE A 79 -6.57 11.21 2.63
CA ILE A 79 -6.67 12.27 3.65
C ILE A 79 -6.35 13.61 3.00
N VAL A 80 -7.30 14.54 3.06
CA VAL A 80 -7.13 15.88 2.49
C VAL A 80 -5.99 16.61 3.19
N GLY A 81 -5.10 17.23 2.40
CA GLY A 81 -3.93 17.96 2.89
C GLY A 81 -2.77 17.06 3.35
N SER A 82 -2.93 15.73 3.31
CA SER A 82 -1.83 14.82 3.58
C SER A 82 -0.93 14.69 2.35
N ARG A 83 0.39 14.83 2.55
CA ARG A 83 1.38 14.55 1.49
C ARG A 83 1.62 13.05 1.30
N GLN A 84 1.47 12.26 2.35
CA GLN A 84 1.77 10.82 2.32
C GLN A 84 0.56 9.97 1.94
N TYR A 85 -0.64 10.41 2.33
CA TYR A 85 -1.90 9.68 2.16
C TYR A 85 -2.88 10.48 1.28
N ARG A 86 -2.36 11.10 0.24
CA ARG A 86 -3.14 11.88 -0.73
C ARG A 86 -3.87 10.95 -1.69
N ASP A 87 -4.93 11.45 -2.32
CA ASP A 87 -5.60 10.72 -3.39
C ASP A 87 -4.62 10.39 -4.53
N PHE A 88 -4.75 9.20 -5.10
CA PHE A 88 -3.97 8.78 -6.26
C PHE A 88 -4.24 9.70 -7.46
N GLU A 89 -5.49 10.11 -7.68
CA GLU A 89 -5.87 10.94 -8.82
C GLU A 89 -5.16 12.31 -8.79
N GLU A 90 -4.87 12.84 -7.61
CA GLU A 90 -4.14 14.10 -7.47
C GLU A 90 -2.66 14.01 -7.88
N TYR A 91 -2.09 12.81 -8.02
CA TYR A 91 -0.75 12.63 -8.58
C TYR A 91 -0.76 12.57 -10.11
N LEU A 92 -1.93 12.36 -10.71
CA LEU A 92 -2.07 12.30 -12.15
C LEU A 92 -2.12 13.73 -12.71
N PHE A 93 -1.67 13.86 -13.95
CA PHE A 93 -2.02 15.04 -14.72
C PHE A 93 -3.53 15.03 -14.94
N SER A 94 -4.19 16.14 -14.63
CA SER A 94 -5.56 16.37 -15.11
C SER A 94 -5.60 16.25 -16.63
N GLU A 95 -6.73 15.82 -17.18
CA GLU A 95 -6.88 15.64 -18.62
C GLU A 95 -6.54 16.92 -19.41
N ASP A 96 -6.93 18.09 -18.89
CA ASP A 96 -6.60 19.39 -19.46
C ASP A 96 -5.09 19.65 -19.47
N THR A 97 -4.43 19.45 -18.33
CA THR A 97 -2.97 19.61 -18.24
C THR A 97 -2.23 18.63 -19.13
N TRP A 98 -2.71 17.40 -19.24
CA TRP A 98 -2.16 16.39 -20.14
C TRP A 98 -2.30 16.80 -21.59
N ASN A 99 -3.49 17.23 -22.02
CA ASN A 99 -3.73 17.66 -23.40
C ASN A 99 -2.87 18.85 -23.81
N GLN A 100 -2.56 19.76 -22.89
CA GLN A 100 -1.67 20.90 -23.13
C GLN A 100 -0.18 20.52 -23.18
N THR A 101 0.24 19.53 -22.39
CA THR A 101 1.66 19.20 -22.21
C THR A 101 2.14 17.99 -22.99
N LYS A 102 1.23 17.13 -23.49
CA LYS A 102 1.57 15.85 -24.13
C LYS A 102 2.61 15.97 -25.25
N GLU A 103 2.51 16.97 -26.12
CA GLU A 103 3.46 17.17 -27.24
C GLU A 103 4.85 17.61 -26.79
N ASN A 104 4.95 18.23 -25.61
CA ASN A 104 6.20 18.71 -25.01
C ASN A 104 6.69 17.82 -23.87
N THR A 105 6.05 16.66 -23.63
CA THR A 105 6.50 15.74 -22.58
C THR A 105 7.86 15.16 -22.96
N ARG A 106 8.91 15.70 -22.34
CA ARG A 106 10.27 15.15 -22.38
C ARG A 106 10.32 13.87 -21.55
N LEU A 107 9.71 12.81 -22.07
CA LEU A 107 9.92 11.48 -21.53
C LEU A 107 11.39 11.11 -21.76
N SER A 108 12.05 10.58 -20.72
CA SER A 108 13.46 10.19 -20.76
C SER A 108 13.71 8.94 -21.63
N VAL A 109 12.74 8.54 -22.43
CA VAL A 109 12.69 7.27 -23.16
C VAL A 109 12.13 7.52 -24.55
N SER A 110 12.51 6.66 -25.51
CA SER A 110 11.93 6.70 -26.85
C SER A 110 10.42 6.45 -26.81
N LEU A 111 9.67 7.19 -27.64
CA LEU A 111 8.24 6.97 -27.88
C LEU A 111 7.98 5.81 -28.84
N SER A 112 9.00 5.41 -29.62
CA SER A 112 8.94 4.25 -30.49
C SER A 112 9.03 2.97 -29.66
N PHE A 113 8.02 2.12 -29.77
CA PHE A 113 7.97 0.84 -29.05
C PHE A 113 9.21 -0.03 -29.32
N GLU A 114 9.61 -0.14 -30.59
CA GLU A 114 10.75 -0.96 -30.99
C GLU A 114 12.07 -0.44 -30.43
N ASP A 115 12.30 0.88 -30.53
CA ASP A 115 13.52 1.50 -29.99
C ASP A 115 13.57 1.37 -28.47
N TYR A 116 12.44 1.58 -27.79
CA TYR A 116 12.34 1.41 -26.35
C TYR A 116 12.64 -0.03 -25.93
N MET A 117 12.01 -1.01 -26.59
CA MET A 117 12.18 -2.42 -26.24
C MET A 117 13.59 -2.92 -26.51
N THR A 118 14.20 -2.52 -27.62
CA THR A 118 15.59 -2.88 -27.94
C THR A 118 16.58 -2.24 -26.97
N GLU A 119 16.41 -0.97 -26.62
CA GLU A 119 17.22 -0.27 -25.62
C GLU A 119 17.11 -0.93 -24.24
N ARG A 120 15.88 -1.17 -23.75
CA ARG A 120 15.65 -1.80 -22.44
C ARG A 120 16.17 -3.23 -22.39
N THR A 121 15.96 -4.01 -23.44
CA THR A 121 16.44 -5.40 -23.54
C THR A 121 17.97 -5.46 -23.57
N SER A 122 18.61 -4.59 -24.36
CA SER A 122 20.07 -4.54 -24.44
C SER A 122 20.69 -4.09 -23.11
N SER A 123 20.12 -3.06 -22.46
CA SER A 123 20.55 -2.57 -21.14
C SER A 123 20.43 -3.66 -20.06
N LEU A 124 19.30 -4.37 -20.03
CA LEU A 124 19.08 -5.49 -19.12
C LEU A 124 20.06 -6.63 -19.37
N ASN A 125 20.24 -7.04 -20.62
CA ASN A 125 21.18 -8.09 -20.99
C ASN A 125 22.63 -7.72 -20.64
N LYS A 126 23.02 -6.46 -20.86
CA LYS A 126 24.36 -5.96 -20.48
C LYS A 126 24.58 -6.05 -18.97
N ARG A 127 23.59 -5.64 -18.17
CA ARG A 127 23.65 -5.73 -16.70
C ARG A 127 23.67 -7.19 -16.21
N LEU A 128 22.88 -8.07 -16.81
CA LEU A 128 22.88 -9.49 -16.48
C LEU A 128 24.21 -10.17 -16.84
N LYS A 129 24.78 -9.87 -18.01
CA LYS A 129 26.12 -10.35 -18.40
C LYS A 129 27.18 -9.87 -17.42
N TRP A 130 27.16 -8.57 -17.09
CA TRP A 130 28.07 -8.01 -16.10
C TRP A 130 27.93 -8.70 -14.74
N LEU A 131 26.70 -8.92 -14.26
CA LEU A 131 26.44 -9.60 -13.00
C LEU A 131 26.96 -11.04 -13.04
N ALA A 132 26.72 -11.77 -14.13
CA ALA A 132 27.22 -13.14 -14.30
C ALA A 132 28.76 -13.21 -14.28
N THR A 133 29.45 -12.25 -14.90
CA THR A 133 30.93 -12.19 -14.87
C THR A 133 31.49 -11.81 -13.51
N ASN A 134 30.78 -10.96 -12.76
CA ASN A 134 31.24 -10.41 -11.48
C ASN A 134 30.64 -11.11 -10.26
N SER A 135 29.81 -12.14 -10.44
CA SER A 135 29.07 -12.79 -9.36
C SER A 135 29.94 -13.25 -8.19
N ASN A 136 31.15 -13.74 -8.49
CA ASN A 136 32.08 -14.27 -7.49
C ASN A 136 32.85 -13.17 -6.73
N LYS A 137 32.72 -11.91 -7.17
CA LYS A 137 33.39 -10.73 -6.59
C LYS A 137 32.43 -9.84 -5.80
N LEU A 138 31.12 -10.12 -5.84
CA LEU A 138 30.11 -9.35 -5.14
C LEU A 138 30.07 -9.79 -3.68
N ASP A 139 30.32 -8.86 -2.76
CA ASP A 139 30.21 -9.12 -1.33
C ASP A 139 28.73 -9.12 -0.92
N GLY A 140 28.34 -10.08 -0.07
CA GLY A 140 26.96 -10.19 0.42
C GLY A 140 25.91 -10.69 -0.57
N VAL A 141 26.27 -11.15 -1.78
CA VAL A 141 25.31 -11.71 -2.75
C VAL A 141 25.77 -13.09 -3.22
N SER A 142 24.94 -14.12 -3.01
CA SER A 142 25.16 -15.48 -3.54
C SER A 142 24.07 -15.84 -4.56
N LEU A 143 24.46 -16.47 -5.65
CA LEU A 143 23.53 -17.01 -6.66
C LEU A 143 23.27 -18.49 -6.35
N GLU A 144 22.13 -18.79 -5.72
CA GLU A 144 21.71 -20.17 -5.42
C GLU A 144 20.51 -20.55 -6.31
N LYS A 145 20.61 -21.69 -7.04
CA LYS A 145 19.51 -22.24 -7.85
C LYS A 145 18.81 -21.20 -8.75
N ARG A 146 19.58 -20.35 -9.44
CA ARG A 146 19.08 -19.25 -10.30
C ARG A 146 18.37 -18.09 -9.57
N LYS A 147 18.52 -17.96 -8.25
CA LYS A 147 18.03 -16.83 -7.45
C LYS A 147 19.19 -16.06 -6.83
N ALA A 148 19.13 -14.73 -6.86
CA ALA A 148 20.04 -13.88 -6.09
C ALA A 148 19.56 -13.82 -4.64
N VAL A 149 20.42 -14.23 -3.72
CA VAL A 149 20.15 -14.21 -2.28
C VAL A 149 21.10 -13.22 -1.62
N ASN A 150 20.55 -12.26 -0.89
CA ASN A 150 21.34 -11.39 -0.02
C ASN A 150 21.84 -12.21 1.18
N CYS A 151 23.15 -12.42 1.24
CA CYS A 151 23.81 -13.02 2.38
C CYS A 151 23.97 -11.97 3.47
N THR A 152 23.07 -11.98 4.45
CA THR A 152 23.26 -11.20 5.67
C THR A 152 24.55 -11.68 6.37
N ILE A 153 25.40 -10.73 6.79
CA ILE A 153 26.76 -10.91 7.34
C ILE A 153 26.90 -12.02 8.41
N ARG A 154 25.81 -12.46 9.05
CA ARG A 154 25.79 -13.58 10.01
C ARG A 154 25.96 -14.98 9.40
N LYS A 155 25.77 -15.17 8.09
CA LYS A 155 26.09 -16.44 7.43
C LYS A 155 27.35 -16.25 6.58
N ARG A 156 28.54 -16.48 7.17
CA ARG A 156 29.77 -16.68 6.40
C ARG A 156 29.48 -17.78 5.36
N CYS A 157 29.53 -17.43 4.07
CA CYS A 157 29.61 -18.42 3.01
C CYS A 157 30.84 -19.29 3.30
N SER A 158 30.61 -20.55 3.62
CA SER A 158 31.67 -21.56 3.72
C SER A 158 32.40 -21.59 2.39
N ARG A 159 33.65 -21.11 2.37
CA ARG A 159 34.61 -21.35 1.29
C ARG A 159 34.90 -22.85 1.27
N ARG A 160 34.03 -23.65 0.66
CA ARG A 160 34.37 -25.04 0.32
C ARG A 160 34.84 -25.10 -1.12
N SER A 161 36.16 -24.96 -1.27
CA SER A 161 36.88 -25.67 -2.33
C SER A 161 36.48 -27.15 -2.28
N LYS A 162 35.92 -27.66 -3.36
CA LYS A 162 36.08 -29.07 -3.71
C LYS A 162 36.76 -29.11 -5.07
N LYS A 163 38.07 -29.38 -5.02
CA LYS A 163 38.79 -30.08 -6.06
C LYS A 163 38.03 -31.38 -6.36
N ILE A 164 37.70 -31.62 -7.62
CA ILE A 164 38.04 -32.84 -8.36
C ILE A 164 38.49 -32.35 -9.73
#